data_AF-X1QDU0-F1
#
_entry.id   AF-X1QDU0-F1
#
_cell.length_a   1.000
_cell.length_b   1.000
_cell.length_c   1.000
_cell.angle_alpha   90.00
_cell.angle_beta   90.00
_cell.angle_gamma   90.00
#
_symmetry.space_group_name_H-M   'P 1'
#
loop_
_entity.id
_entity.type
_entity.pdbx_description
1 polymer ?
#
loop_
_entity_poly.entity_id
_entity_poly.type
_entity_poly.pdbx_seq_one_letter_code
_entity_poly.pdbx_strand_id
1 'polypeptide(L)'
;MVLITNTRQARVLTSMVDDYRQFTITKALAPPDGEIFDFRVPVAARQGETIQAAVGIRNLGEQGSTFWAKVIDKDTGALLGSGTIIIAGGSTGWVYPSAFTMPAKTLKVRANIGHDTAIDDYMDKTIPLMEAKGTIVSYDAPASARPGDTVTVSATVKNVGTDSGSFQVKIRDRDLNVDVDATGWFTMAAGASSTKTLSGAMPDRDWPLTLLLERVLPTG
;
A
#
# COMPACT_ATOMS: atom_id res chain seq x y z
N MET A 1 54.76 -49.21 -82.94
CA MET A 1 54.53 -48.12 -81.96
C MET A 1 53.18 -47.52 -82.24
N VAL A 2 52.15 -47.89 -81.46
CA VAL A 2 50.86 -47.21 -81.44
C VAL A 2 50.45 -47.09 -79.98
N LEU A 3 50.54 -45.87 -79.45
CA LEU A 3 50.04 -45.51 -78.12
C LEU A 3 48.52 -45.35 -78.26
N ILE A 4 47.73 -46.21 -77.62
CA ILE A 4 46.31 -45.96 -77.41
C ILE A 4 46.16 -45.45 -75.98
N THR A 5 46.14 -44.12 -75.83
CA THR A 5 45.74 -43.45 -74.58
C THR A 5 44.25 -43.64 -74.38
N ASN A 6 43.87 -44.56 -73.50
CA ASN A 6 42.49 -44.72 -73.08
C ASN A 6 42.22 -43.72 -71.93
N THR A 7 41.72 -42.55 -72.28
CA THR A 7 41.26 -41.53 -71.35
C THR A 7 40.07 -42.10 -70.55
N ARG A 8 40.26 -42.38 -69.26
CA ARG A 8 39.15 -42.73 -68.37
C ARG A 8 38.20 -41.54 -68.29
N GLN A 9 37.04 -41.61 -68.95
CA GLN A 9 35.94 -40.67 -68.68
C GLN A 9 35.48 -40.89 -67.24
N ALA A 10 35.58 -39.84 -66.41
CA ALA A 10 34.95 -39.83 -65.10
C ALA A 10 33.43 -39.93 -65.30
N ARG A 11 32.79 -40.97 -64.74
CA ARG A 11 31.34 -41.13 -64.77
C ARG A 11 30.71 -40.02 -63.93
N VAL A 12 30.07 -39.05 -64.57
CA VAL A 12 29.21 -38.09 -63.88
C VAL A 12 27.98 -38.86 -63.39
N LEU A 13 27.86 -39.04 -62.08
CA LEU A 13 26.65 -39.59 -61.47
C LEU A 13 25.61 -38.48 -61.41
N THR A 14 24.68 -38.48 -62.37
CA THR A 14 23.46 -37.70 -62.27
C THR A 14 22.42 -38.51 -61.50
N SER A 15 22.01 -38.04 -60.33
CA SER A 15 20.89 -38.62 -59.58
C SER A 15 19.56 -38.09 -60.11
N MET A 16 18.55 -38.96 -60.21
CA MET A 16 17.16 -38.61 -60.45
C MET A 16 16.38 -38.86 -59.16
N VAL A 17 15.49 -37.93 -58.77
CA VAL A 17 14.60 -38.13 -57.63
C VAL A 17 13.42 -38.98 -58.12
N ASP A 18 13.32 -40.21 -57.62
CA ASP A 18 12.28 -41.15 -58.04
C ASP A 18 10.91 -40.89 -57.37
N ASP A 19 10.92 -40.38 -56.13
CA ASP A 19 9.73 -40.00 -55.36
C ASP A 19 10.11 -38.99 -54.25
N TYR A 20 9.16 -38.15 -53.83
CA TYR A 20 9.34 -37.26 -52.69
C TYR A 20 8.05 -37.07 -51.89
N ARG A 21 8.19 -36.93 -50.57
CA ARG A 21 7.14 -36.50 -49.65
C ARG A 21 7.61 -35.27 -48.92
N GLN A 22 6.73 -34.30 -48.79
CA GLN A 22 6.95 -33.12 -47.97
C GLN A 22 6.02 -33.19 -46.76
N PHE A 23 6.54 -32.75 -45.63
CA PHE A 23 5.77 -32.57 -44.41
C PHE A 23 6.27 -31.31 -43.71
N THR A 24 5.40 -30.74 -42.89
CA THR A 24 5.71 -29.58 -42.06
C THR A 24 5.64 -29.99 -40.60
N ILE A 25 6.67 -29.69 -39.83
CA ILE A 25 6.62 -29.74 -38.36
C ILE A 25 6.33 -28.32 -37.89
N THR A 26 5.19 -28.12 -37.23
CA THR A 26 4.83 -26.83 -36.63
C THR A 26 5.53 -26.67 -35.28
N LYS A 27 6.11 -25.50 -35.03
CA LYS A 27 6.67 -25.15 -33.71
C LYS A 27 5.53 -25.09 -32.67
N ALA A 28 5.75 -25.70 -31.51
CA ALA A 28 4.87 -25.51 -30.34
C ALA A 28 5.12 -24.13 -29.71
N LEU A 29 4.05 -23.40 -29.39
CA LEU A 29 4.13 -22.10 -28.72
C LEU A 29 4.31 -22.27 -27.21
N ALA A 30 5.19 -21.48 -26.59
CA ALA A 30 5.33 -21.48 -25.13
C ALA A 30 4.00 -21.14 -24.43
N PRO A 31 3.60 -21.88 -23.38
CA PRO A 31 2.34 -21.66 -22.67
C PRO A 31 2.33 -20.29 -21.98
N PRO A 32 1.16 -19.77 -21.57
CA PRO A 32 1.05 -18.54 -20.80
C PRO A 32 1.83 -18.64 -19.49
N ASP A 33 2.53 -17.56 -19.13
CA ASP A 33 3.29 -17.46 -17.89
C ASP A 33 3.32 -15.99 -17.46
N GLY A 34 2.66 -15.68 -16.34
CA GLY A 34 2.44 -14.32 -15.88
C GLY A 34 3.53 -13.83 -14.93
N GLU A 35 4.08 -12.65 -15.19
CA GLU A 35 4.99 -11.92 -14.29
C GLU A 35 4.35 -10.59 -13.88
N ILE A 36 4.41 -10.23 -12.58
CA ILE A 36 4.00 -8.91 -12.10
C ILE A 36 5.15 -7.93 -12.31
N PHE A 37 4.97 -6.97 -13.23
CA PHE A 37 5.95 -5.90 -13.42
C PHE A 37 5.67 -4.66 -12.57
N ASP A 38 4.42 -4.46 -12.10
CA ASP A 38 4.05 -3.38 -11.19
C ASP A 38 2.78 -3.73 -10.39
N PHE A 39 2.70 -3.25 -9.15
CA PHE A 39 1.51 -3.38 -8.30
C PHE A 39 1.25 -2.03 -7.64
N ARG A 40 0.18 -1.34 -8.04
CA ARG A 40 -0.14 0.01 -7.58
C ARG A 40 -1.19 -0.04 -6.49
N VAL A 41 -0.82 0.50 -5.34
CA VAL A 41 -1.67 0.82 -4.19
C VAL A 41 -1.19 2.16 -3.61
N PRO A 42 -2.03 2.91 -2.88
CA PRO A 42 -1.59 4.15 -2.25
C PRO A 42 -0.48 3.91 -1.23
N VAL A 43 0.37 4.92 -1.04
CA VAL A 43 1.53 4.86 -0.13
C VAL A 43 1.14 4.90 1.35
N ALA A 44 -0.08 5.34 1.66
CA ALA A 44 -0.78 5.28 2.94
C ALA A 44 -2.26 5.62 2.68
N ALA A 45 -3.15 5.25 3.59
CA ALA A 45 -4.58 5.55 3.46
C ALA A 45 -5.25 5.74 4.83
N ARG A 46 -6.36 6.48 4.86
CA ARG A 46 -7.21 6.63 6.05
C ARG A 46 -8.09 5.42 6.26
N GLN A 47 -8.47 5.14 7.50
CA GLN A 47 -9.51 4.14 7.78
C GLN A 47 -10.80 4.51 7.04
N GLY A 48 -11.46 3.51 6.44
CA GLY A 48 -12.70 3.71 5.69
C GLY A 48 -12.50 4.22 4.26
N GLU A 49 -11.28 4.62 3.90
CA GLU A 49 -10.98 5.05 2.53
C GLU A 49 -11.12 3.89 1.54
N THR A 50 -11.72 4.14 0.38
CA THR A 50 -11.80 3.17 -0.71
C THR A 50 -10.49 3.10 -1.46
N ILE A 51 -9.91 1.92 -1.54
CA ILE A 51 -8.64 1.63 -2.20
C ILE A 51 -8.92 0.94 -3.54
N GLN A 52 -8.47 1.57 -4.62
CA GLN A 52 -8.44 0.96 -5.95
C GLN A 52 -7.01 0.51 -6.28
N ALA A 53 -6.79 -0.80 -6.34
CA ALA A 53 -5.52 -1.37 -6.77
C ALA A 53 -5.42 -1.47 -8.30
N ALA A 54 -4.18 -1.54 -8.81
CA ALA A 54 -3.90 -1.93 -10.19
C ALA A 54 -2.69 -2.88 -10.24
N VAL A 55 -2.78 -3.95 -11.02
CA VAL A 55 -1.72 -4.96 -11.16
C VAL A 55 -1.30 -5.02 -12.63
N GLY A 56 -0.04 -4.68 -12.89
CA GLY A 56 0.58 -4.76 -14.20
C GLY A 56 1.16 -6.15 -14.41
N ILE A 57 0.66 -6.85 -15.44
CA ILE A 57 1.03 -8.22 -15.78
C ILE A 57 1.74 -8.25 -17.13
N ARG A 58 2.85 -8.97 -17.21
CA ARG A 58 3.50 -9.37 -18.47
C ARG A 58 3.26 -10.85 -18.71
N ASN A 59 2.78 -11.21 -19.89
CA ASN A 59 2.73 -12.60 -20.32
C ASN A 59 4.05 -12.96 -21.01
N LEU A 60 4.88 -13.77 -20.35
CA LEU A 60 6.16 -14.26 -20.85
C LEU A 60 6.00 -15.40 -21.87
N GLY A 61 4.80 -16.00 -21.94
CA GLY A 61 4.44 -17.02 -22.91
C GLY A 61 4.25 -16.50 -24.34
N GLU A 62 4.20 -17.42 -25.31
CA GLU A 62 3.87 -17.10 -26.71
C GLU A 62 2.37 -17.25 -27.00
N GLN A 63 1.64 -17.96 -26.12
CA GLN A 63 0.18 -18.12 -26.18
C GLN A 63 -0.52 -17.03 -25.37
N GLY A 64 -1.63 -16.51 -25.89
CA GLY A 64 -2.51 -15.61 -25.15
C GLY A 64 -3.41 -16.37 -24.16
N SER A 65 -3.77 -15.73 -23.04
CA SER A 65 -4.68 -16.32 -22.05
C SER A 65 -5.42 -15.28 -21.23
N THR A 66 -6.42 -15.74 -20.48
CA THR A 66 -7.07 -14.96 -19.43
C THR A 66 -6.23 -15.06 -18.16
N PHE A 67 -5.68 -13.93 -17.73
CA PHE A 67 -5.00 -13.78 -16.45
C PHE A 67 -5.98 -13.25 -15.41
N TRP A 68 -5.94 -13.82 -14.21
CA TRP A 68 -6.61 -13.29 -13.04
C TRP A 68 -5.61 -12.59 -12.13
N ALA A 69 -6.06 -11.56 -11.41
CA ALA A 69 -5.33 -10.96 -10.30
C ALA A 69 -6.21 -10.93 -9.06
N LYS A 70 -5.66 -11.33 -7.92
CA LYS A 70 -6.31 -11.32 -6.60
C LYS A 70 -5.45 -10.55 -5.63
N VAL A 71 -6.03 -9.54 -4.98
CA VAL A 71 -5.41 -8.82 -3.88
C VAL A 71 -5.96 -9.38 -2.58
N ILE A 72 -5.07 -9.82 -1.69
CA ILE A 72 -5.43 -10.39 -0.40
C ILE A 72 -4.79 -9.61 0.75
N ASP A 73 -5.41 -9.63 1.92
CA ASP A 73 -4.77 -9.26 3.18
C ASP A 73 -3.80 -10.37 3.56
N LYS A 74 -2.50 -10.07 3.57
CA LYS A 74 -1.44 -11.05 3.82
C LYS A 74 -1.48 -11.60 5.25
N ASP A 75 -1.96 -10.82 6.21
CA ASP A 75 -1.99 -11.26 7.60
C ASP A 75 -3.12 -12.27 7.86
N THR A 76 -4.24 -12.15 7.12
CA THR A 76 -5.46 -12.95 7.35
C THR A 76 -5.77 -13.95 6.24
N GLY A 77 -5.21 -13.75 5.05
CA GLY A 77 -5.57 -14.48 3.83
C GLY A 77 -6.88 -14.03 3.20
N ALA A 78 -7.55 -13.00 3.74
CA ALA A 78 -8.84 -12.54 3.23
C ALA A 78 -8.72 -11.94 1.82
N LEU A 79 -9.63 -12.31 0.92
CA LEU A 79 -9.72 -11.70 -0.39
C LEU A 79 -10.24 -10.26 -0.26
N LEU A 80 -9.44 -9.30 -0.71
CA LEU A 80 -9.80 -7.88 -0.73
C LEU A 80 -10.42 -7.49 -2.06
N GLY A 81 -9.86 -7.99 -3.16
CA GLY A 81 -10.43 -7.76 -4.49
C GLY A 81 -9.87 -8.67 -5.55
N SER A 82 -10.59 -8.78 -6.66
CA SER A 82 -10.17 -9.59 -7.81
C SER A 82 -10.58 -8.98 -9.15
N GLY A 83 -9.88 -9.37 -10.21
CA GLY A 83 -10.23 -9.02 -11.59
C GLY A 83 -9.55 -9.95 -12.59
N THR A 84 -9.91 -9.81 -13.87
CA THR A 84 -9.35 -10.61 -14.97
C THR A 84 -9.07 -9.75 -16.20
N ILE A 85 -8.14 -10.19 -17.04
CA ILE A 85 -7.83 -9.58 -18.34
C ILE A 85 -7.34 -10.66 -19.31
N ILE A 86 -7.59 -10.49 -20.61
CA ILE A 86 -6.97 -11.31 -21.65
C ILE A 86 -5.69 -10.62 -22.13
N ILE A 87 -4.56 -11.33 -22.10
CA ILE A 87 -3.26 -10.82 -22.54
C ILE A 87 -2.70 -11.76 -23.61
N ALA A 88 -2.37 -11.21 -24.78
CA ALA A 88 -1.68 -11.95 -25.84
C ALA A 88 -0.27 -12.40 -25.41
N GLY A 89 0.29 -13.40 -26.09
CA GLY A 89 1.67 -13.82 -25.85
C GLY A 89 2.67 -12.67 -26.02
N GLY A 90 3.68 -12.60 -25.16
CA GLY A 90 4.72 -11.56 -25.14
C GLY A 90 4.23 -10.15 -24.82
N SER A 91 2.96 -9.98 -24.47
CA SER A 91 2.32 -8.67 -24.26
C SER A 91 2.15 -8.34 -22.77
N THR A 92 1.81 -7.09 -22.47
CA THR A 92 1.52 -6.62 -21.11
C THR A 92 0.09 -6.10 -21.01
N GLY A 93 -0.51 -6.22 -19.82
CA GLY A 93 -1.84 -5.70 -19.52
C GLY A 93 -1.96 -5.24 -18.07
N TRP A 94 -3.05 -4.53 -17.77
CA TRP A 94 -3.38 -4.07 -16.42
C TRP A 94 -4.69 -4.69 -15.96
N VAL A 95 -4.67 -5.35 -14.81
CA VAL A 95 -5.88 -5.74 -14.08
C VAL A 95 -6.18 -4.66 -13.04
N TYR A 96 -7.44 -4.28 -12.94
CA TYR A 96 -7.96 -3.42 -11.87
C TYR A 96 -8.90 -4.27 -11.00
N PRO A 97 -8.38 -4.92 -9.93
CA PRO A 97 -9.21 -5.69 -9.01
C PRO A 97 -10.31 -4.81 -8.40
N SER A 98 -11.43 -5.42 -7.99
CA SER A 98 -12.47 -4.70 -7.26
C SER A 98 -11.91 -3.90 -6.08
N ALA A 99 -12.40 -2.68 -5.89
CA ALA A 99 -11.98 -1.82 -4.79
C ALA A 99 -12.33 -2.44 -3.42
N PHE A 100 -11.56 -2.08 -2.40
CA PHE A 100 -11.76 -2.52 -1.02
C PHE A 100 -11.59 -1.35 -0.05
N THR A 101 -12.13 -1.49 1.15
CA THR A 101 -12.05 -0.44 2.18
C THR A 101 -10.83 -0.65 3.06
N MET A 102 -10.09 0.44 3.34
CA MET A 102 -8.96 0.43 4.25
C MET A 102 -9.42 0.15 5.70
N PRO A 103 -8.95 -0.94 6.35
CA PRO A 103 -9.35 -1.26 7.71
C PRO A 103 -8.66 -0.37 8.75
N ALA A 104 -9.07 -0.50 10.02
CA ALA A 104 -8.46 0.17 11.18
C ALA A 104 -7.09 -0.44 11.57
N LYS A 105 -6.25 -0.77 10.59
CA LYS A 105 -4.89 -1.26 10.79
C LYS A 105 -4.01 -0.93 9.59
N THR A 106 -2.70 -0.94 9.78
CA THR A 106 -1.77 -1.05 8.65
C THR A 106 -2.07 -2.33 7.88
N LEU A 107 -2.28 -2.20 6.58
CA LEU A 107 -2.70 -3.31 5.72
C LEU A 107 -1.52 -3.81 4.91
N LYS A 108 -1.14 -5.07 5.11
CA LYS A 108 -0.18 -5.76 4.25
C LYS A 108 -0.97 -6.47 3.16
N VAL A 109 -0.74 -6.10 1.92
CA VAL A 109 -1.43 -6.66 0.76
C VAL A 109 -0.50 -7.53 -0.05
N ARG A 110 -1.04 -8.62 -0.61
CA ARG A 110 -0.38 -9.43 -1.64
C ARG A 110 -1.24 -9.43 -2.88
N ALA A 111 -0.67 -9.03 -4.02
CA ALA A 111 -1.22 -9.32 -5.33
C ALA A 111 -0.72 -10.69 -5.76
N ASN A 112 -1.61 -11.63 -6.00
CA ASN A 112 -1.32 -12.88 -6.71
C ASN A 112 -1.86 -12.75 -8.13
N ILE A 113 -1.10 -13.22 -9.12
CA ILE A 113 -1.58 -13.37 -10.48
C ILE A 113 -1.48 -14.82 -10.91
N GLY A 114 -2.25 -15.17 -11.93
CA GLY A 114 -2.10 -16.46 -12.57
C GLY A 114 -3.05 -16.65 -13.73
N HIS A 115 -2.96 -17.80 -14.35
CA HIS A 115 -3.89 -18.27 -15.37
C HIS A 115 -4.53 -19.59 -14.91
N ASP A 116 -5.77 -19.83 -15.33
CA ASP A 116 -6.56 -20.98 -14.90
C ASP A 116 -6.55 -21.16 -13.36
N THR A 117 -5.96 -22.25 -12.88
CA THR A 117 -5.81 -22.56 -11.45
C THR A 117 -4.39 -22.36 -10.94
N ALA A 118 -3.43 -22.09 -11.83
CA ALA A 118 -2.05 -21.84 -11.48
C ALA A 118 -1.88 -20.43 -10.94
N ILE A 119 -1.00 -20.29 -9.94
CA ILE A 119 -0.44 -19.00 -9.53
C ILE A 119 0.90 -18.89 -10.24
N ASP A 120 1.09 -17.81 -11.00
CA ASP A 120 2.32 -17.61 -11.77
C ASP A 120 3.31 -16.76 -10.97
N ASP A 121 2.82 -15.67 -10.35
CA ASP A 121 3.66 -14.73 -9.61
C ASP A 121 2.88 -14.00 -8.50
N TYR A 122 3.61 -13.38 -7.59
CA TYR A 122 3.06 -12.56 -6.51
C TYR A 122 3.93 -11.35 -6.16
N MET A 123 3.30 -10.28 -5.68
CA MET A 123 3.97 -9.08 -5.21
C MET A 123 3.32 -8.56 -3.92
N ASP A 124 4.15 -8.28 -2.91
CA ASP A 124 3.71 -7.76 -1.62
C ASP A 124 3.87 -6.23 -1.56
N LYS A 125 2.90 -5.55 -0.95
CA LYS A 125 3.00 -4.13 -0.55
C LYS A 125 2.41 -3.90 0.83
N THR A 126 2.79 -2.79 1.44
CA THR A 126 2.24 -2.34 2.72
C THR A 126 1.59 -0.99 2.52
N ILE A 127 0.37 -0.85 3.02
CA ILE A 127 -0.38 0.41 3.07
C ILE A 127 -0.47 0.80 4.55
N PRO A 128 0.39 1.72 5.03
CA PRO A 128 0.28 2.29 6.37
C PRO A 128 -1.09 2.95 6.58
N LEU A 129 -1.66 2.73 7.76
CA LEU A 129 -2.83 3.49 8.21
C LEU A 129 -2.40 4.92 8.55
N MET A 130 -3.07 5.90 7.96
CA MET A 130 -2.91 7.30 8.31
C MET A 130 -3.66 7.59 9.62
N GLU A 131 -2.94 8.14 10.60
CA GLU A 131 -3.52 8.51 11.89
C GLU A 131 -3.01 9.87 12.35
N ALA A 132 -3.88 10.64 13.02
CA ALA A 132 -3.48 11.84 13.73
C ALA A 132 -2.99 11.49 15.13
N LYS A 133 -1.82 11.99 15.55
CA LYS A 133 -1.23 11.65 16.86
C LYS A 133 -0.76 12.93 17.54
N GLY A 134 -1.44 13.33 18.60
CA GLY A 134 -1.13 14.53 19.36
C GLY A 134 -0.03 14.29 20.40
N THR A 135 0.78 15.30 20.67
CA THR A 135 1.74 15.31 21.79
C THR A 135 1.84 16.72 22.34
N ILE A 136 1.85 16.88 23.67
CA ILE A 136 2.21 18.14 24.33
C ILE A 136 3.74 18.25 24.28
N VAL A 137 4.27 19.27 23.62
CA VAL A 137 5.71 19.45 23.42
C VAL A 137 6.33 20.41 24.42
N SER A 138 5.54 21.35 24.95
CA SER A 138 5.95 22.28 25.99
C SER A 138 4.74 22.83 26.73
N TYR A 139 4.94 23.30 27.95
CA TYR A 139 3.95 24.06 28.71
C TYR A 139 4.64 25.13 29.55
N ASP A 140 3.89 26.17 29.90
CA ASP A 140 4.29 27.24 30.81
C ASP A 140 3.17 27.45 31.82
N ALA A 141 3.53 27.48 33.11
CA ALA A 141 2.61 27.60 34.23
C ALA A 141 3.32 28.31 35.39
N PRO A 142 2.60 29.10 36.20
CA PRO A 142 3.18 29.74 37.38
C PRO A 142 3.58 28.69 38.42
N ALA A 143 4.71 28.92 39.09
CA ALA A 143 5.20 28.03 40.15
C ALA A 143 4.39 28.15 41.47
N SER A 144 3.66 29.25 41.66
CA SER A 144 2.85 29.52 42.84
C SER A 144 1.77 30.57 42.53
N ALA A 145 0.63 30.51 43.22
CA ALA A 145 -0.45 31.48 43.16
C ALA A 145 -1.14 31.57 44.54
N ARG A 146 -1.78 32.69 44.86
CA ARG A 146 -2.59 32.82 46.09
C ARG A 146 -3.98 32.24 45.87
N PRO A 147 -4.66 31.76 46.91
CA PRO A 147 -6.07 31.37 46.80
C PRO A 147 -6.92 32.48 46.18
N GLY A 148 -7.71 32.13 45.18
CA GLY A 148 -8.54 33.04 44.39
C GLY A 148 -7.85 33.67 43.17
N ASP A 149 -6.52 33.60 43.05
CA ASP A 149 -5.82 34.08 41.87
C ASP A 149 -6.18 33.23 40.63
N THR A 150 -6.28 33.87 39.46
CA THR A 150 -6.40 33.16 38.19
C THR A 150 -5.05 32.59 37.77
N VAL A 151 -4.93 31.27 37.79
CA VAL A 151 -3.80 30.53 37.24
C VAL A 151 -4.01 30.38 35.74
N THR A 152 -3.05 30.86 34.94
CA THR A 152 -3.02 30.68 33.48
C THR A 152 -1.95 29.68 33.13
N VAL A 153 -2.29 28.68 32.32
CA VAL A 153 -1.35 27.68 31.80
C VAL A 153 -1.39 27.72 30.28
N SER A 154 -0.23 27.85 29.65
CA SER A 154 -0.09 27.72 28.20
C SER A 154 0.54 26.38 27.84
N ALA A 155 0.07 25.75 26.78
CA ALA A 155 0.50 24.44 26.33
C ALA A 155 0.68 24.44 24.81
N THR A 156 1.86 24.05 24.34
CA THR A 156 2.09 23.82 22.91
C THR A 156 1.89 22.35 22.62
N VAL A 157 1.00 22.07 21.67
CA VAL A 157 0.74 20.72 21.17
C VAL A 157 1.23 20.59 19.73
N LYS A 158 1.67 19.40 19.35
CA LYS A 158 2.08 19.03 18.00
C LYS A 158 1.35 17.78 17.55
N ASN A 159 0.88 17.78 16.30
CA ASN A 159 0.42 16.56 15.65
C ASN A 159 1.63 15.86 15.00
N VAL A 160 2.13 14.81 15.64
CA VAL A 160 3.23 13.97 15.17
C VAL A 160 2.76 12.78 14.33
N GLY A 161 1.45 12.69 14.07
CA GLY A 161 0.85 11.69 13.19
C GLY A 161 1.06 12.02 11.71
N THR A 162 0.58 11.12 10.86
CA THR A 162 0.64 11.25 9.39
C THR A 162 -0.66 11.80 8.80
N ASP A 163 -1.72 11.95 9.60
CA ASP A 163 -2.98 12.55 9.18
C ASP A 163 -3.33 13.81 9.97
N SER A 164 -4.23 14.61 9.41
CA SER A 164 -4.93 15.66 10.16
C SER A 164 -5.88 15.05 11.20
N GLY A 165 -6.03 15.69 12.35
CA GLY A 165 -7.00 15.26 13.36
C GLY A 165 -7.51 16.39 14.23
N SER A 166 -8.58 16.09 14.95
CA SER A 166 -9.22 17.00 15.92
C SER A 166 -8.74 16.69 17.32
N PHE A 167 -8.28 17.72 18.03
CA PHE A 167 -7.67 17.64 19.34
C PHE A 167 -8.34 18.59 20.33
N GLN A 168 -8.23 18.28 21.62
CA GLN A 168 -8.66 19.14 22.72
C GLN A 168 -7.60 19.11 23.82
N VAL A 169 -7.25 20.26 24.38
CA VAL A 169 -6.37 20.36 25.55
C VAL A 169 -7.25 20.59 26.78
N LYS A 170 -6.96 19.92 27.89
CA LYS A 170 -7.66 20.09 29.16
C LYS A 170 -6.68 20.20 30.30
N ILE A 171 -7.10 20.89 31.35
CA ILE A 171 -6.43 20.85 32.65
C ILE A 171 -7.36 20.17 33.63
N ARG A 172 -6.82 19.20 34.36
CA ARG A 172 -7.56 18.41 35.35
C ARG A 172 -6.94 18.57 36.72
N ASP A 173 -7.77 18.84 37.73
CA ASP A 173 -7.41 18.72 39.13
C ASP A 173 -7.21 17.24 39.45
N ARG A 174 -5.99 16.87 39.82
CA ARG A 174 -5.60 15.47 40.03
C ARG A 174 -6.25 14.87 41.27
N ASP A 175 -6.45 15.67 42.32
CA ASP A 175 -6.98 15.16 43.58
C ASP A 175 -8.49 14.91 43.48
N LEU A 176 -9.19 15.80 42.78
CA LEU A 176 -10.64 15.72 42.62
C LEU A 176 -11.05 14.96 41.35
N ASN A 177 -10.11 14.73 40.43
CA ASN A 177 -10.34 14.14 39.11
C ASN A 177 -11.43 14.89 38.31
N VAL A 178 -11.47 16.22 38.44
CA VAL A 178 -12.40 17.10 37.72
C VAL A 178 -11.65 17.98 36.73
N ASP A 179 -12.23 18.15 35.54
CA ASP A 179 -11.71 19.09 34.55
C ASP A 179 -11.91 20.52 35.07
N VAL A 180 -10.82 21.28 35.11
CA VAL A 180 -10.79 22.69 35.51
C VAL A 180 -11.18 23.58 34.34
N ASP A 181 -10.57 23.32 33.19
CA ASP A 181 -10.83 24.02 31.94
C ASP A 181 -10.46 23.12 30.75
N ALA A 182 -11.07 23.39 29.61
CA ALA A 182 -10.87 22.67 28.37
C ALA A 182 -10.99 23.63 27.18
N THR A 183 -10.09 23.48 26.21
CA THR A 183 -10.25 24.19 24.94
C THR A 183 -11.48 23.68 24.19
N GLY A 184 -11.98 24.43 23.19
CA GLY A 184 -12.79 23.80 22.14
C GLY A 184 -11.97 22.75 21.37
N TRP A 185 -12.64 21.87 20.63
CA TRP A 185 -11.96 21.00 19.66
C TRP A 185 -11.33 21.84 18.55
N PHE A 186 -10.10 21.50 18.15
CA PHE A 186 -9.40 22.17 17.06
C PHE A 186 -8.69 21.17 16.17
N THR A 187 -8.65 21.48 14.87
CA THR A 187 -8.00 20.61 13.87
C THR A 187 -6.54 20.99 13.70
N MET A 188 -5.67 19.99 13.57
CA MET A 188 -4.27 20.18 13.22
C MET A 188 -3.91 19.26 12.06
N ALA A 189 -3.32 19.82 11.01
CA ALA A 189 -2.67 19.04 9.97
C ALA A 189 -1.49 18.23 10.54
N ALA A 190 -1.07 17.19 9.82
CA ALA A 190 0.14 16.43 10.16
C ALA A 190 1.36 17.37 10.25
N GLY A 191 2.18 17.20 11.29
CA GLY A 191 3.36 18.03 11.55
C GLY A 191 3.08 19.42 12.15
N ALA A 192 1.83 19.90 12.12
CA ALA A 192 1.48 21.22 12.64
C ALA A 192 1.63 21.29 14.17
N SER A 193 1.82 22.51 14.70
CA SER A 193 1.84 22.80 16.13
C SER A 193 0.87 23.94 16.46
N SER A 194 0.32 23.94 17.67
CA SER A 194 -0.58 25.00 18.15
C SER A 194 -0.39 25.22 19.65
N THR A 195 -0.33 26.48 20.07
CA THR A 195 -0.33 26.84 21.49
C THR A 195 -1.74 27.16 21.94
N LYS A 196 -2.13 26.59 23.09
CA LYS A 196 -3.42 26.79 23.74
C LYS A 196 -3.20 27.33 25.14
N THR A 197 -4.12 28.16 25.59
CA THR A 197 -4.12 28.73 26.93
C THR A 197 -5.38 28.29 27.63
N LEU A 198 -5.24 27.85 28.87
CA LEU A 198 -6.31 27.47 29.76
C LEU A 198 -6.14 28.19 31.09
N SER A 199 -7.22 28.34 31.85
CA SER A 199 -7.14 29.01 33.14
C SER A 199 -8.11 28.44 34.18
N GLY A 200 -7.82 28.70 35.45
CA GLY A 200 -8.72 28.38 36.54
C GLY A 200 -8.36 29.15 37.82
N ALA A 201 -9.29 29.21 38.76
CA ALA A 201 -9.08 29.90 40.03
C ALA A 201 -8.35 28.99 41.02
N MET A 202 -7.24 29.48 41.58
CA MET A 202 -6.44 28.75 42.59
C MET A 202 -7.29 28.45 43.83
N PRO A 203 -7.45 27.19 44.24
CA PRO A 203 -8.19 26.84 45.44
C PRO A 203 -7.37 27.17 46.71
N ASP A 204 -8.01 27.15 47.87
CA ASP A 204 -7.36 27.34 49.18
C ASP A 204 -6.66 26.06 49.66
N ARG A 205 -5.80 25.50 48.80
CA ARG A 205 -5.00 24.29 49.00
C ARG A 205 -3.96 24.17 47.87
N ASP A 206 -2.98 23.28 48.04
CA ASP A 206 -2.13 22.88 46.92
C ASP A 206 -2.98 22.32 45.78
N TRP A 207 -2.67 22.71 44.55
CA TRP A 207 -3.47 22.38 43.38
C TRP A 207 -2.68 21.54 42.38
N PRO A 208 -2.62 20.21 42.56
CA PRO A 208 -1.93 19.34 41.63
C PRO A 208 -2.74 19.21 40.33
N LEU A 209 -2.21 19.80 39.26
CA LEU A 209 -2.84 19.79 37.95
C LEU A 209 -2.23 18.74 37.02
N THR A 210 -3.02 18.29 36.05
CA THR A 210 -2.58 17.44 34.93
C THR A 210 -3.04 18.05 33.63
N LEU A 211 -2.11 18.24 32.70
CA LEU A 211 -2.41 18.69 31.35
C LEU A 211 -2.68 17.47 30.47
N LEU A 212 -3.87 17.44 29.86
CA LEU A 212 -4.35 16.34 29.04
C LEU A 212 -4.51 16.81 27.60
N LEU A 213 -4.18 15.93 26.66
CA LEU A 213 -4.43 16.12 25.24
C LEU A 213 -5.26 14.93 24.75
N GLU A 214 -6.47 15.21 24.30
CA GLU A 214 -7.39 14.24 23.74
C GLU A 214 -7.46 14.39 22.21
N ARG A 215 -7.76 13.30 21.51
CA ARG A 215 -8.03 13.27 20.07
C ARG A 215 -9.37 12.60 19.78
N VAL A 216 -10.05 13.04 18.75
CA VAL A 216 -11.19 12.29 18.19
C VAL A 216 -10.65 11.08 17.45
N LEU A 217 -11.22 9.90 17.71
CA LEU A 217 -10.93 8.69 16.92
C LEU A 217 -11.85 8.64 15.70
N PRO A 218 -11.36 8.19 14.53
CA PRO A 218 -12.24 7.92 13.40
C PRO A 218 -13.33 6.91 13.79
N THR A 219 -14.59 7.23 13.53
CA THR A 219 -15.66 6.23 13.54
C THR A 219 -15.53 5.43 12.25
N GLY A 220 -15.30 4.12 12.39
CA GLY A 220 -15.16 3.20 11.25
C GLY A 220 -16.44 3.01 10.45
#